data_AF-A0A350PB50-F1
#
_entry.id   AF-A0A350PB50-F1
#
_cell.length_a   1.000
_cell.length_b   1.000
_cell.length_c   1.000
_cell.angle_alpha   90.00
_cell.angle_beta   90.00
_cell.angle_gamma   90.00
#
_symmetry.space_group_name_H-M   'P 1'
#
loop_
_entity.id
_entity.type
_entity.pdbx_description
1 polymer ?
#
loop_
_entity_poly.entity_id
_entity_poly.type
_entity_poly.pdbx_seq_one_letter_code
_entity_poly.pdbx_strand_id
1 'polypeptide(L)'
;SDVFNILLQVLDDGILTDSLGRRVDFRNTIIIMTSNIGARDIRNLGKGIGFGGPDEGTFDYAKMKSTIQDALKKVFNPEFLNRIDDVITFKPLEKGDIFEIIDIISDELFARIQQIGYTVDITKGAKEFITD
;
A
#
# COMPACT_ATOMS: atom_id res chain seq x y z
N SER A 1 3.46 -22.72 7.76
CA SER A 1 4.80 -23.12 7.32
C SER A 1 4.81 -23.38 5.82
N ASP A 2 3.89 -24.21 5.32
CA ASP A 2 3.94 -24.71 3.93
C ASP A 2 3.77 -23.62 2.85
N VAL A 3 2.89 -22.64 3.06
CA VAL A 3 2.70 -21.52 2.14
C VAL A 3 3.97 -20.67 1.99
N PHE A 4 4.73 -20.54 3.07
CA PHE A 4 5.93 -19.70 3.09
C PHE A 4 7.08 -20.34 2.30
N ASN A 5 7.25 -21.67 2.45
CA ASN A 5 8.23 -22.43 1.68
C ASN A 5 7.90 -22.43 0.18
N ILE A 6 6.61 -22.48 -0.17
CA ILE A 6 6.15 -22.34 -1.55
C ILE A 6 6.52 -20.97 -2.12
N LEU A 7 6.30 -19.89 -1.35
CA LEU A 7 6.68 -18.54 -1.79
C LEU A 7 8.20 -18.38 -1.94
N LEU A 8 8.99 -18.95 -1.02
CA LEU A 8 10.46 -18.96 -1.14
C LEU A 8 10.90 -19.67 -2.42
N GLN A 9 10.30 -20.83 -2.73
CA GLN A 9 10.59 -21.54 -3.98
C GLN A 9 10.27 -20.69 -5.22
N VAL A 10 9.14 -19.96 -5.20
CA VAL A 10 8.78 -19.04 -6.29
C VAL A 10 9.79 -17.90 -6.42
N LEU A 11 10.21 -17.30 -5.31
CA LEU A 11 11.17 -16.19 -5.30
C LEU A 11 12.60 -16.62 -5.66
N ASP A 12 12.98 -17.86 -5.35
CA ASP A 12 14.33 -18.39 -5.61
C ASP A 12 14.47 -18.96 -7.02
N ASP A 13 13.62 -19.93 -7.36
CA ASP A 13 13.73 -20.68 -8.61
C ASP A 13 12.92 -20.04 -9.75
N GLY A 14 12.04 -19.08 -9.43
CA GLY A 14 11.10 -18.51 -10.38
C GLY A 14 10.10 -19.55 -10.90
N ILE A 15 9.93 -20.68 -10.21
CA ILE A 15 9.14 -21.82 -10.72
C ILE A 15 8.36 -22.45 -9.57
N LEU A 16 7.07 -22.67 -9.79
CA LEU A 16 6.21 -23.41 -8.87
C LEU A 16 5.73 -24.70 -9.54
N THR A 17 5.79 -25.81 -8.81
CA THR A 17 5.08 -27.04 -9.21
C THR A 17 3.91 -27.25 -8.27
N ASP A 18 2.68 -27.29 -8.80
CA ASP A 18 1.50 -27.55 -7.99
C ASP A 18 1.38 -29.03 -7.57
N SER A 19 0.40 -29.34 -6.73
CA SER A 19 0.14 -30.71 -6.25
C SER A 19 -0.33 -31.69 -7.34
N LEU A 20 -0.69 -31.19 -8.53
CA LEU A 20 -1.09 -31.97 -9.70
C LEU A 20 0.09 -32.13 -10.69
N GLY A 21 1.29 -31.67 -10.32
CA GLY A 21 2.51 -31.76 -11.14
C GLY A 21 2.60 -30.71 -12.25
N ARG A 22 1.75 -29.68 -12.23
CA ARG A 22 1.82 -28.59 -13.22
C ARG A 22 2.92 -27.62 -12.83
N ARG A 23 3.81 -27.33 -13.77
CA ARG A 23 4.90 -26.37 -13.61
C ARG A 23 4.49 -25.00 -14.13
N VAL A 24 4.57 -23.98 -13.28
CA VAL A 24 4.29 -22.58 -13.58
C VAL A 24 5.59 -21.80 -13.51
N ASP A 25 5.83 -20.93 -14.48
CA ASP A 25 7.03 -20.11 -14.61
C ASP A 25 6.74 -18.65 -14.20
N PHE A 26 7.52 -18.14 -13.26
CA PHE A 26 7.48 -16.80 -12.68
C PHE A 26 8.72 -15.95 -13.02
N ARG A 27 9.66 -16.46 -13.83
CA ARG A 27 10.92 -15.74 -14.17
C ARG A 27 10.70 -14.40 -14.87
N ASN A 28 9.54 -14.23 -15.51
CA ASN A 28 9.13 -12.99 -16.19
C ASN A 28 7.88 -12.37 -15.54
N THR A 29 7.76 -12.48 -14.21
CA THR A 29 6.62 -12.00 -13.45
C THR A 29 7.06 -11.04 -12.36
N ILE A 30 6.37 -9.90 -12.24
CA ILE A 30 6.53 -9.01 -11.09
C ILE A 30 5.63 -9.54 -9.96
N ILE A 31 6.23 -9.91 -8.84
CA ILE A 31 5.50 -10.36 -7.65
C ILE A 31 5.32 -9.17 -6.72
N ILE A 32 4.06 -8.78 -6.51
CA ILE A 32 3.70 -7.71 -5.57
C ILE A 32 3.05 -8.35 -4.35
N MET A 33 3.62 -8.09 -3.18
CA MET A 33 3.08 -8.53 -1.91
C MET A 33 2.66 -7.32 -1.08
N THR A 34 1.48 -7.39 -0.47
CA THR A 34 0.95 -6.33 0.38
C THR A 34 0.74 -6.85 1.79
N SER A 35 1.08 -6.05 2.79
CA SER A 35 0.87 -6.39 4.20
C SER A 35 0.46 -5.15 4.99
N ASN A 36 -0.33 -5.35 6.04
CA ASN A 36 -0.72 -4.31 6.99
C ASN A 36 0.26 -4.20 8.18
N ILE A 37 1.37 -4.93 8.16
CA ILE A 37 2.41 -4.91 9.20
C ILE A 37 2.93 -3.47 9.37
N GLY A 38 3.05 -3.04 10.63
CA GLY A 38 3.54 -1.70 10.98
C GLY A 38 2.56 -0.55 10.70
N ALA A 39 1.37 -0.82 10.12
CA ALA A 39 0.39 0.24 9.83
C ALA A 39 -0.09 1.00 11.08
N ARG A 40 -0.22 0.31 12.23
CA ARG A 40 -0.57 0.97 13.51
C ARG A 40 0.56 1.87 14.01
N ASP A 41 1.81 1.42 13.87
CA ASP A 41 2.98 2.17 14.33
C ASP A 41 3.18 3.43 13.49
N ILE A 42 3.01 3.35 12.16
CA ILE A 42 3.02 4.52 11.25
C ILE A 42 1.94 5.53 11.62
N ARG A 43 0.71 5.07 11.88
CA ARG A 43 -0.40 5.97 12.26
C ARG A 43 -0.10 6.74 13.55
N ASN A 44 0.60 6.11 14.50
CA ASN A 44 1.00 6.77 15.74
C ASN A 44 2.15 7.75 15.54
N LEU A 45 3.08 7.48 14.61
CA LEU A 45 4.12 8.43 14.21
C LEU A 45 3.54 9.69 13.55
N GLY A 46 2.54 9.53 12.70
CA GLY A 46 1.86 10.65 12.02
C GLY A 46 0.95 11.49 12.91
N LYS A 47 0.52 10.98 14.07
CA LYS A 47 -0.38 11.71 14.97
C LYS A 47 0.31 12.70 15.92
N GLY A 48 1.64 12.81 15.88
CA GLY A 48 2.39 13.61 16.84
C GLY A 48 2.27 13.01 18.24
N ILE A 49 3.40 12.63 18.84
CA ILE A 49 3.43 12.44 20.29
C ILE A 49 3.01 13.78 20.89
N GLY A 50 2.01 13.77 21.78
CA GLY A 50 1.47 14.99 22.39
C GLY A 50 2.58 15.92 22.87
N PHE A 51 2.33 17.23 22.73
CA PHE A 51 3.23 18.37 22.94
C PHE A 51 4.09 18.77 21.73
N GLY A 52 3.45 19.45 20.76
CA GLY A 52 4.12 20.24 19.73
C GLY A 52 3.06 20.93 18.87
N GLY A 53 3.11 22.25 18.76
CA GLY A 53 2.16 23.03 17.97
C GLY A 53 2.22 22.75 16.46
N PRO A 54 1.47 23.51 15.65
CA PRO A 54 1.40 23.35 14.20
C PRO A 54 2.66 23.92 13.55
N ASP A 55 3.81 23.28 13.79
CA ASP A 55 4.98 23.47 12.94
C ASP A 55 5.04 22.28 11.98
N GLU A 56 5.15 22.62 10.70
CA GLU A 56 5.29 21.76 9.52
C GLU A 56 6.53 20.85 9.65
N GLY A 57 6.46 19.87 10.55
CA GLY A 57 7.50 18.88 10.76
C GLY A 57 7.37 17.81 9.69
N THR A 58 8.17 17.94 8.62
CA THR A 58 8.41 16.93 7.59
C THR A 58 8.26 15.51 8.16
N PHE A 59 7.27 14.79 7.66
CA PHE A 59 7.07 13.38 7.95
C PHE A 59 8.42 12.64 7.82
N ASP A 60 8.96 12.15 8.93
CA ASP A 60 10.29 11.54 8.97
C ASP A 60 10.25 10.16 8.30
N TYR A 61 10.48 10.17 6.98
CA TYR A 61 10.52 8.98 6.14
C TYR A 61 11.55 7.96 6.63
N ALA A 62 12.69 8.42 7.17
CA ALA A 62 13.72 7.52 7.68
C ALA A 62 13.24 6.78 8.93
N LYS A 63 12.59 7.48 9.86
CA LYS A 63 12.00 6.87 11.07
C LYS A 63 10.85 5.92 10.73
N MET A 64 10.00 6.27 9.77
CA MET A 64 8.96 5.38 9.26
C MET A 64 9.56 4.09 8.67
N LYS A 65 10.54 4.23 7.77
CA LYS A 65 11.18 3.10 7.11
C LYS A 65 11.84 2.16 8.13
N SER A 66 12.52 2.71 9.13
CA SER A 66 13.13 1.94 10.23
C SER A 66 12.07 1.16 11.02
N THR A 67 10.97 1.82 11.40
CA THR A 67 9.86 1.19 12.15
C THR A 67 9.24 0.03 11.37
N ILE A 68 9.06 0.18 10.06
CA ILE A 68 8.55 -0.88 9.18
C ILE A 68 9.55 -2.02 9.05
N GLN A 69 10.84 -1.73 8.88
CA GLN A 69 11.86 -2.78 8.83
C GLN A 69 11.90 -3.61 10.11
N ASP A 70 11.80 -2.97 11.28
CA ASP A 70 11.76 -3.67 12.56
C ASP A 70 10.49 -4.52 12.73
N ALA A 71 9.34 -4.01 12.26
CA ALA A 71 8.09 -4.76 12.27
C ALA A 71 8.16 -5.98 11.33
N LEU A 72 8.74 -5.82 10.13
CA LEU A 72 8.93 -6.91 9.16
C LEU A 72 9.86 -8.00 9.71
N LYS A 73 10.98 -7.64 10.34
CA LYS A 73 11.93 -8.58 10.96
C LYS A 73 11.34 -9.40 12.10
N LYS A 74 10.28 -8.91 12.76
CA LYS A 74 9.56 -9.65 13.82
C LYS A 74 8.62 -10.71 13.26
N VAL A 75 8.13 -10.53 12.03
CA VAL A 75 7.10 -11.39 11.42
C VAL A 75 7.71 -12.34 10.40
N PHE A 76 8.69 -11.89 9.63
CA PHE A 76 9.34 -12.65 8.57
C PHE A 76 10.76 -13.05 8.97
N ASN A 77 11.18 -14.25 8.56
CA ASN A 77 12.55 -14.69 8.75
C ASN A 77 13.52 -13.85 7.87
N PRO A 78 14.80 -13.75 8.23
CA PRO A 78 15.78 -13.02 7.42
C PRO A 78 15.93 -13.59 6.01
N GLU A 79 15.77 -14.90 5.85
CA GLU A 79 15.85 -15.58 4.54
C GLU A 79 14.85 -15.01 3.54
N PHE A 80 13.57 -14.89 3.92
CA PHE A 80 12.53 -14.34 3.06
C PHE A 80 12.73 -12.86 2.77
N LEU A 81 13.12 -12.08 3.78
CA LEU A 81 13.42 -10.66 3.58
C LEU A 81 14.57 -10.46 2.59
N ASN A 82 15.56 -11.34 2.59
CA ASN A 82 16.67 -11.31 1.64
C ASN A 82 16.27 -11.68 0.20
N ARG A 83 15.06 -12.24 -0.02
CA ARG A 83 14.51 -12.54 -1.35
C ARG A 83 13.59 -11.44 -1.89
N ILE A 84 13.36 -10.38 -1.12
CA ILE A 84 12.57 -9.23 -1.55
C ILE A 84 13.54 -8.16 -2.03
N ASP A 85 13.38 -7.73 -3.28
CA ASP A 85 14.25 -6.71 -3.88
C ASP A 85 14.08 -5.33 -3.24
N ASP A 86 12.83 -4.90 -3.02
CA ASP A 86 12.53 -3.61 -2.40
C ASP A 86 11.24 -3.66 -1.55
N VAL A 87 11.22 -2.83 -0.51
CA VAL A 87 10.09 -2.67 0.40
C VAL A 87 9.54 -1.25 0.25
N ILE A 88 8.41 -1.13 -0.44
CA ILE A 88 7.72 0.13 -0.65
C ILE A 88 6.82 0.43 0.55
N THR A 89 7.00 1.59 1.17
CA THR A 89 6.17 2.05 2.28
C THR A 89 5.22 3.14 1.82
N PHE A 90 3.92 2.94 2.05
CA PHE A 90 2.89 3.92 1.72
C PHE A 90 2.78 4.97 2.83
N LYS A 91 2.80 6.24 2.43
CA LYS A 91 2.50 7.35 3.33
C LYS A 91 1.01 7.35 3.67
N PRO A 92 0.63 7.81 4.87
CA PRO A 92 -0.78 8.09 5.17
C PRO A 92 -1.35 9.08 4.16
N LEU A 93 -2.61 8.90 3.78
CA LEU A 93 -3.32 9.83 2.90
C LEU A 93 -3.59 11.14 3.63
N GLU A 94 -3.26 12.25 2.99
CA GLU A 94 -3.61 13.60 3.41
C GLU A 94 -4.93 14.04 2.75
N LYS A 95 -5.52 15.15 3.24
CA LYS A 95 -6.79 15.66 2.72
C LYS A 95 -6.71 15.95 1.20
N GLY A 96 -5.56 16.43 0.72
CA GLY A 96 -5.30 16.63 -0.71
C GLY A 96 -5.36 15.34 -1.52
N ASP A 97 -4.69 14.27 -1.05
CA ASP A 97 -4.70 12.96 -1.70
C ASP A 97 -6.12 12.40 -1.80
N ILE A 98 -6.94 12.59 -0.76
CA ILE A 98 -8.33 12.11 -0.75
C ILE A 98 -9.16 12.84 -1.83
N PHE A 99 -8.90 14.12 -2.09
CA PHE A 99 -9.63 14.85 -3.14
C PHE A 99 -9.31 14.28 -4.52
N GLU A 100 -8.04 13.99 -4.79
CA GLU A 100 -7.62 13.35 -6.05
C GLU A 100 -8.23 11.95 -6.19
N ILE A 101 -8.29 11.19 -5.10
CA ILE A 101 -8.94 9.87 -5.09
C ILE A 101 -10.44 9.99 -5.41
N ILE A 102 -11.13 10.99 -4.84
CA ILE A 102 -12.54 11.25 -5.15
C ILE A 102 -12.72 11.51 -6.64
N ASP A 103 -11.81 12.30 -7.25
CA ASP A 103 -11.87 12.58 -8.69
C ASP A 103 -11.70 11.30 -9.52
N ILE A 104 -10.65 10.52 -9.25
CA ILE A 104 -10.38 9.27 -9.97
C ILE A 104 -11.55 8.29 -9.89
N ILE A 105 -12.16 8.14 -8.71
CA ILE A 105 -13.29 7.23 -8.51
C ILE A 105 -14.56 7.77 -9.20
N SER A 106 -14.73 9.09 -9.22
CA SER A 106 -15.91 9.73 -9.81
C SER A 106 -15.88 9.71 -11.34
N ASP A 107 -14.71 9.69 -11.95
CA ASP A 107 -14.56 9.69 -13.41
C ASP A 107 -15.31 8.54 -14.10
N GLU A 108 -15.24 7.32 -13.57
CA GLU A 108 -15.96 6.18 -14.15
C GLU A 108 -17.48 6.37 -14.04
N LEU A 109 -17.95 6.93 -12.91
CA LEU A 109 -19.36 7.23 -12.69
C LEU A 109 -19.83 8.33 -13.65
N PHE A 110 -19.08 9.41 -13.79
CA PHE A 110 -19.42 10.53 -14.68
C PHE A 110 -19.43 10.12 -16.14
N ALA A 111 -18.52 9.25 -16.57
CA ALA A 111 -18.53 8.70 -17.92
C ALA A 111 -19.86 7.98 -18.22
N ARG A 112 -20.39 7.20 -17.27
CA ARG A 112 -21.70 6.53 -17.42
C ARG A 112 -22.85 7.52 -17.42
N ILE A 113 -22.80 8.56 -16.59
CA ILE A 113 -23.83 9.60 -16.53
C ILE A 113 -23.85 10.45 -17.82
N GLN A 114 -22.69 10.69 -18.42
CA GLN A 114 -22.58 11.39 -19.69
C GLN A 114 -23.24 10.60 -20.84
N GLN A 115 -23.12 9.27 -20.83
CA GLN A 115 -23.77 8.41 -21.84
C GLN A 115 -25.31 8.49 -21.80
N ILE A 116 -25.90 8.79 -20.64
CA ILE A 116 -27.35 9.00 -20.50
C ILE A 116 -27.76 10.47 -20.68
N GLY A 117 -26.83 11.33 -21.11
CA GLY A 117 -27.09 12.71 -21.55
C GLY A 117 -26.96 13.77 -20.46
N TYR A 118 -26.41 13.44 -19.28
CA TYR A 118 -26.23 14.40 -18.19
C TYR A 118 -24.74 14.66 -17.93
N THR A 119 -24.41 15.89 -17.55
CA THR A 119 -23.07 16.26 -17.07
C THR A 119 -23.16 16.54 -15.58
N VAL A 120 -22.20 16.00 -14.82
CA VAL A 120 -22.14 16.16 -13.36
C VAL A 120 -20.76 16.64 -13.00
N ASP A 121 -20.72 17.66 -12.16
CA ASP A 121 -19.49 18.21 -11.57
C ASP A 121 -19.59 18.15 -10.06
N ILE A 122 -18.55 17.66 -9.38
CA ILE A 122 -18.45 17.71 -7.92
C ILE A 122 -17.73 18.99 -7.52
N THR A 123 -18.45 19.85 -6.79
CA THR A 123 -17.87 21.08 -6.24
C THR A 123 -16.89 20.77 -5.11
N LYS A 124 -15.96 21.70 -4.85
CA LYS A 124 -15.01 21.57 -3.73
C LYS A 124 -15.72 21.36 -2.38
N GLY A 125 -16.82 22.06 -2.13
CA GLY A 125 -17.59 21.90 -0.88
C GLY A 125 -18.20 20.51 -0.73
N ALA A 126 -18.60 19.86 -1.84
CA ALA A 126 -19.05 18.48 -1.81
C ALA A 126 -17.89 17.50 -1.54
N LYS A 127 -16.69 17.75 -2.09
CA LYS A 127 -15.49 16.96 -1.73
C LYS A 127 -15.14 17.12 -0.26
N GLU A 128 -15.14 18.35 0.25
CA GLU A 128 -14.89 18.66 1.66
C GLU A 128 -15.85 17.89 2.58
N PHE A 129 -17.15 17.89 2.25
CA PHE A 129 -18.17 17.13 3.01
C PHE A 129 -17.95 15.62 3.02
N ILE A 130 -17.41 15.03 1.95
CA ILE A 130 -17.11 13.59 1.88
C ILE A 130 -15.86 13.23 2.70
N THR A 131 -14.93 14.18 2.84
CA THR A 131 -13.67 13.96 3.57
C THR A 131 -13.73 14.21 5.07
N ASP A 132 -14.80 14.84 5.55
CA ASP A 132 -15.03 15.13 6.97
C ASP A 132 -15.81 13.98 7.65
#